data_AF-A0A943SKJ8-F1
#
_entry.id   AF-A0A943SKJ8-F1
#
_cell.length_a   1.000
_cell.length_b   1.000
_cell.length_c   1.000
_cell.angle_alpha   90.00
_cell.angle_beta   90.00
_cell.angle_gamma   90.00
#
_symmetry.space_group_name_H-M   'P 1'
#
loop_
_entity.id
_entity.type
_entity.pdbx_description
1 polymer ?
#
loop_
_entity_poly.entity_id
_entity_poly.type
_entity_poly.pdbx_seq_one_letter_code
_entity_poly.pdbx_strand_id
1 'polypeptide(L)'
;GVDYFAEVALNGKGASADLVSRCVAKGASRQSLRLRIYGDALCSGHSECDALLMEKAEVSAIPELVARHPEAHLIHEAAIGKIASEQILKLMTLGLTRQQAEARIIQGFLK
;
A
#
# COMPACT_ATOMS: atom_id res chain seq x y z
N GLY A 1 5.33 -8.99 -14.05
CA GLY A 1 4.82 -7.89 -13.21
C GLY A 1 3.65 -8.41 -12.40
N VAL A 2 3.24 -7.68 -11.38
CA VAL A 2 2.06 -8.00 -10.56
C VAL A 2 1.09 -6.83 -10.68
N ASP A 3 -0.11 -7.07 -11.19
CA ASP A 3 -1.17 -6.06 -11.24
C ASP A 3 -2.25 -6.44 -10.23
N TYR A 4 -2.38 -5.64 -9.19
CA TYR A 4 -3.41 -5.77 -8.17
C TYR A 4 -4.55 -4.79 -8.45
N PHE A 5 -5.77 -5.26 -8.35
CA PHE A 5 -6.98 -4.48 -8.54
C PHE A 5 -7.99 -4.80 -7.43
N ALA A 6 -8.47 -3.76 -6.76
CA ALA A 6 -9.58 -3.85 -5.81
C ALA A 6 -10.54 -2.68 -6.04
N GLU A 7 -11.83 -2.98 -5.98
CA GLU A 7 -12.91 -2.03 -6.17
C GLU A 7 -14.00 -2.27 -5.13
N VAL A 8 -14.51 -1.19 -4.54
CA VAL A 8 -15.62 -1.21 -3.58
C VAL A 8 -16.64 -0.14 -3.94
N ALA A 9 -17.92 -0.49 -3.85
CA ALA A 9 -19.03 0.44 -3.94
C ALA A 9 -19.81 0.50 -2.63
N LEU A 10 -19.86 1.68 -2.02
CA LEU A 10 -20.54 1.99 -0.76
C LEU A 10 -21.94 2.54 -1.08
N ASN A 11 -22.87 1.63 -1.33
CA ASN A 11 -24.24 1.94 -1.77
C ASN A 11 -25.23 2.18 -0.63
N GLY A 12 -24.89 1.78 0.59
CA GLY A 12 -25.77 1.87 1.77
C GLY A 12 -25.49 3.11 2.61
N LYS A 13 -26.53 3.71 3.19
CA LYS A 13 -26.36 4.72 4.24
C LYS A 13 -25.58 4.11 5.42
N GLY A 14 -24.51 4.77 5.82
CA GLY A 14 -23.61 4.31 6.88
C GLY A 14 -22.62 3.21 6.43
N ALA A 15 -22.58 2.85 5.15
CA ALA A 15 -21.60 1.90 4.66
C ALA A 15 -20.17 2.43 4.83
N SER A 16 -19.23 1.53 5.10
CA SER A 16 -17.82 1.88 5.15
C SER A 16 -16.92 0.80 4.59
N ALA A 17 -15.73 1.20 4.17
CA ALA A 17 -14.67 0.29 3.74
C ALA A 17 -13.29 0.85 4.07
N ASP A 18 -12.36 -0.06 4.33
CA ASP A 18 -10.95 0.21 4.50
C ASP A 18 -10.16 -0.74 3.61
N LEU A 19 -9.47 -0.20 2.60
CA LEU A 19 -8.72 -0.95 1.60
C LEU A 19 -7.22 -0.75 1.81
N VAL A 20 -6.57 -1.69 2.49
CA VAL A 20 -5.13 -1.65 2.73
C VAL A 20 -4.41 -2.57 1.75
N SER A 21 -3.40 -2.02 1.07
CA SER A 21 -2.51 -2.75 0.17
C SER A 21 -1.07 -2.54 0.58
N ARG A 22 -0.34 -3.64 0.82
CA ARG A 22 1.11 -3.61 1.10
C ARG A 22 1.87 -4.46 0.11
N CYS A 23 2.94 -3.92 -0.48
CA CYS A 23 3.77 -4.70 -1.40
C CYS A 23 5.28 -4.44 -1.25
N VAL A 24 6.08 -5.42 -1.68
CA VAL A 24 7.53 -5.31 -1.77
C VAL A 24 7.94 -5.66 -3.20
N ALA A 25 8.63 -4.74 -3.86
CA ALA A 25 9.09 -4.90 -5.23
C ALA A 25 10.63 -4.94 -5.25
N LYS A 26 11.21 -5.93 -5.93
CA LYS A 26 12.66 -6.21 -5.95
C LYS A 26 13.15 -6.61 -7.34
N GLY A 27 14.43 -6.41 -7.62
CA GLY A 27 15.04 -6.77 -8.90
C GLY A 27 14.54 -5.87 -10.01
N ALA A 28 14.03 -6.47 -11.09
CA ALA A 28 13.37 -5.77 -12.19
C ALA A 28 11.83 -5.91 -12.13
N SER A 29 11.26 -6.19 -10.95
CA SER A 29 9.82 -6.38 -10.82
C SER A 29 9.07 -5.08 -11.05
N ARG A 30 7.98 -5.16 -11.81
CA ARG A 30 7.02 -4.07 -12.02
C ARG A 30 5.70 -4.43 -11.35
N GLN A 31 5.19 -3.57 -10.48
CA GLN A 31 3.94 -3.81 -9.75
C GLN A 31 2.98 -2.63 -9.90
N SER A 32 1.69 -2.89 -10.07
CA SER A 32 0.65 -1.86 -10.09
C SER A 32 -0.40 -2.16 -9.04
N LEU A 33 -0.76 -1.16 -8.23
CA LEU A 33 -1.79 -1.22 -7.20
C LEU A 33 -2.94 -0.31 -7.63
N ARG A 34 -4.07 -0.88 -8.04
CA ARG A 34 -5.25 -0.14 -8.49
C ARG A 34 -6.37 -0.29 -7.45
N LEU A 35 -6.62 0.76 -6.67
CA LEU A 35 -7.65 0.76 -5.63
C LEU A 35 -8.74 1.75 -5.99
N ARG A 36 -10.00 1.29 -5.99
CA ARG A 36 -11.16 2.12 -6.34
C ARG A 36 -12.22 2.11 -5.25
N ILE A 37 -12.71 3.28 -4.87
CA ILE A 37 -13.84 3.42 -3.94
C ILE A 37 -14.90 4.32 -4.57
N TYR A 38 -16.11 3.78 -4.71
CA TYR A 38 -17.32 4.51 -5.07
C TYR A 38 -18.14 4.79 -3.81
N GLY A 39 -18.42 6.06 -3.51
CA GLY A 39 -19.26 6.50 -2.42
C GLY A 39 -20.61 7.00 -2.93
N ASP A 40 -21.59 6.11 -3.01
CA ASP A 40 -22.91 6.38 -3.61
C ASP A 40 -23.99 6.77 -2.57
N ALA A 41 -23.65 6.75 -1.28
CA ALA A 41 -24.52 7.14 -0.15
C ALA A 41 -23.74 7.96 0.91
N LEU A 42 -24.41 8.37 1.99
CA LEU A 42 -23.74 8.87 3.22
C LEU A 42 -22.84 7.74 3.76
N CYS A 43 -21.55 7.77 3.46
CA CYS A 43 -20.62 6.67 3.68
C CYS A 43 -19.21 7.18 4.01
N SER A 44 -18.35 6.27 4.49
CA SER A 44 -16.94 6.57 4.73
C SER A 44 -16.03 5.50 4.13
N GLY A 45 -15.07 5.92 3.30
CA GLY A 45 -14.12 5.01 2.66
C GLY A 45 -12.69 5.44 2.91
N HIS A 46 -11.82 4.48 3.18
CA HIS A 46 -10.38 4.68 3.32
C HIS A 46 -9.63 3.70 2.41
N SER A 47 -8.53 4.15 1.83
CA SER A 47 -7.60 3.27 1.12
C SER A 47 -6.16 3.66 1.41
N GLU A 48 -5.32 2.66 1.67
CA GLU A 48 -3.90 2.80 2.00
C GLU A 48 -3.07 1.96 1.03
N CYS A 49 -2.05 2.56 0.44
CA CYS A 49 -1.07 1.90 -0.43
C CYS A 49 0.35 2.09 0.11
N ASP A 50 0.88 1.07 0.78
CA ASP A 50 2.26 1.06 1.25
C ASP A 50 3.12 0.14 0.38
N ALA A 51 4.24 0.66 -0.13
CA ALA A 51 5.17 -0.13 -0.94
C ALA A 51 6.63 0.09 -0.57
N LEU A 52 7.38 -1.02 -0.50
CA LEU A 52 8.84 -1.02 -0.45
C LEU A 52 9.43 -1.30 -1.83
N LEU A 53 10.28 -0.37 -2.30
CA LEU A 53 11.00 -0.44 -3.56
C LEU A 53 12.46 -0.85 -3.32
N MET A 54 12.90 -1.90 -4.00
CA MET A 54 14.27 -2.41 -3.93
C MET A 54 14.88 -2.55 -5.32
N GLU A 55 16.18 -2.21 -5.41
CA GLU A 55 16.98 -2.36 -6.63
C GLU A 55 16.44 -1.54 -7.81
N LYS A 56 16.07 -2.18 -8.93
CA LYS A 56 15.55 -1.53 -10.14
C LYS A 56 14.05 -1.76 -10.33
N ALA A 57 13.35 -2.08 -9.24
CA ALA A 57 11.93 -2.36 -9.29
C ALA A 57 11.14 -1.08 -9.60
N GLU A 58 9.89 -1.28 -10.02
CA GLU A 58 8.93 -0.22 -10.25
C GLU A 58 7.63 -0.57 -9.52
N VAL A 59 7.04 0.41 -8.85
CA VAL A 59 5.71 0.32 -8.25
C VAL A 59 4.89 1.52 -8.72
N SER A 60 3.67 1.26 -9.18
CA SER A 60 2.67 2.28 -9.51
C SER A 60 1.48 2.14 -8.57
N ALA A 61 1.15 3.17 -7.81
CA ALA A 61 -0.09 3.26 -7.04
C ALA A 61 -1.10 4.13 -7.80
N ILE A 62 -2.27 3.58 -8.11
CA ILE A 62 -3.29 4.18 -8.96
C ILE A 62 -4.61 4.18 -8.17
N PRO A 63 -4.85 5.20 -7.34
CA PRO A 63 -6.09 5.34 -6.61
C PRO A 63 -7.19 5.96 -7.49
N GLU A 64 -8.44 5.59 -7.21
CA GLU A 64 -9.63 6.24 -7.77
C GLU A 64 -10.69 6.38 -6.68
N LEU A 65 -11.05 7.61 -6.34
CA LEU A 65 -12.13 7.91 -5.41
C LEU A 65 -13.25 8.61 -6.18
N VAL A 66 -14.46 8.06 -6.08
CA VAL A 66 -15.64 8.60 -6.77
C VAL A 66 -16.74 8.82 -5.74
N ALA A 67 -16.92 10.06 -5.30
CA ALA A 67 -18.03 10.44 -4.42
C ALA A 67 -19.22 10.91 -5.27
N ARG A 68 -20.35 10.20 -5.18
CA ARG A 68 -21.63 10.58 -5.82
C ARG A 68 -22.69 11.08 -4.82
N HIS A 69 -22.38 11.01 -3.53
CA HIS A 69 -23.18 11.61 -2.46
C HIS A 69 -22.42 12.78 -1.81
N PRO A 70 -23.03 13.97 -1.59
CA PRO A 70 -22.35 15.16 -1.07
C PRO A 70 -21.67 14.96 0.29
N GLU A 71 -22.28 14.15 1.15
CA GLU A 71 -21.77 13.83 2.48
C GLU A 71 -20.90 12.55 2.51
N ALA A 72 -20.52 11.98 1.36
CA ALA A 72 -19.57 10.87 1.34
C ALA A 72 -18.17 11.36 1.74
N HIS A 73 -17.49 10.62 2.61
CA HIS A 73 -16.14 10.94 3.06
C HIS A 73 -15.15 9.87 2.63
N LEU A 74 -14.35 10.16 1.60
CA LEU A 74 -13.40 9.21 1.02
C LEU A 74 -11.97 9.73 1.17
N ILE A 75 -11.06 8.89 1.64
CA ILE A 75 -9.63 9.20 1.82
C ILE A 75 -8.77 8.15 1.12
N HIS A 76 -7.66 8.62 0.54
CA HIS A 76 -6.60 7.77 0.03
C HIS A 76 -5.23 8.23 0.55
N GLU A 77 -4.44 7.28 1.05
CA GLU A 77 -3.07 7.47 1.48
C GLU A 77 -2.14 6.52 0.72
N ALA A 78 -0.96 7.00 0.31
CA ALA A 78 0.03 6.18 -0.36
C ALA A 78 1.46 6.57 0.02
N ALA A 79 2.28 5.57 0.33
CA ALA A 79 3.71 5.71 0.56
C ALA A 79 4.49 4.67 -0.25
N ILE A 80 5.37 5.13 -1.14
CA ILE A 80 6.32 4.28 -1.87
C ILE A 80 7.72 4.73 -1.50
N GLY A 81 8.48 3.84 -0.87
CA GLY A 81 9.80 4.16 -0.33
C GLY A 81 10.80 3.02 -0.47
N LYS A 82 12.08 3.35 -0.34
CA LYS A 82 13.14 2.33 -0.25
C LYS A 82 13.31 1.86 1.20
N ILE A 83 13.85 0.66 1.40
CA ILE A 83 14.31 0.23 2.72
C ILE A 83 15.40 1.20 3.22
N ALA A 84 15.22 1.72 4.44
CA ALA A 84 16.15 2.65 5.05
C ALA A 84 17.49 1.96 5.37
N SER A 85 18.58 2.44 4.77
CA SER A 85 19.93 1.88 4.99
C SER A 85 20.34 1.89 6.46
N GLU A 86 19.88 2.88 7.24
CA GLU A 86 20.17 2.96 8.68
C GLU A 86 19.52 1.82 9.47
N GLN A 87 18.29 1.43 9.14
CA GLN A 87 17.64 0.27 9.77
C GLN A 87 18.38 -1.03 9.47
N ILE A 88 18.87 -1.19 8.22
CA ILE A 88 19.70 -2.33 7.83
C ILE A 88 20.96 -2.37 8.69
N LEU A 89 21.69 -1.26 8.76
CA LEU A 89 22.94 -1.16 9.53
C LEU A 89 22.70 -1.47 11.01
N LYS A 90 21.63 -0.92 11.62
CA LYS A 90 21.27 -1.17 13.00
C LYS A 90 20.97 -2.65 13.28
N LEU A 91 20.28 -3.34 12.38
CA LEU A 91 20.05 -4.77 12.54
C LEU A 91 21.33 -5.59 12.37
N MET A 92 22.24 -5.15 11.50
CA MET A 92 23.54 -5.79 11.33
C MET A 92 24.44 -5.64 12.57
N THR A 93 24.39 -4.50 13.27
CA THR A 93 25.13 -4.35 14.55
C THR A 93 24.59 -5.26 15.66
N LEU A 94 23.35 -5.74 15.54
CA LEU A 94 22.75 -6.74 16.42
C LEU A 94 23.09 -8.20 16.00
N GLY A 95 24.01 -8.38 15.04
CA GLY A 95 24.53 -9.69 14.64
C GLY A 95 23.81 -10.34 13.46
N LEU A 96 22.86 -9.64 12.81
CA LEU A 96 22.20 -10.16 11.61
C LEU A 96 23.08 -9.95 10.38
N THR A 97 23.04 -10.89 9.43
CA THR A 97 23.56 -10.61 8.08
C THR A 97 22.66 -9.57 7.40
N ARG A 98 23.18 -8.89 6.36
CA ARG A 98 22.37 -7.95 5.56
C ARG A 98 21.07 -8.58 5.06
N GLN A 99 21.14 -9.83 4.59
CA GLN A 99 19.99 -10.55 4.04
C GLN A 99 18.96 -10.90 5.13
N GLN A 100 19.42 -11.25 6.33
CA GLN A 100 18.56 -11.45 7.50
C GLN A 100 17.91 -10.13 7.95
N ALA A 101 18.65 -9.02 7.92
CA ALA A 101 18.13 -7.70 8.23
C ALA A 101 17.04 -7.26 7.23
N GLU A 102 17.29 -7.41 5.93
CA GLU A 102 16.29 -7.15 4.87
C GLU A 102 15.03 -7.99 5.08
N ALA A 103 15.17 -9.30 5.30
CA ALA A 103 14.05 -10.20 5.56
C ALA A 103 13.25 -9.78 6.81
N ARG A 104 13.94 -9.33 7.87
CA ARG A 104 13.29 -8.87 9.10
C ARG A 104 12.48 -7.59 8.91
N ILE A 105 13.00 -6.64 8.13
CA ILE A 105 12.29 -5.40 7.77
C ILE A 105 11.07 -5.72 6.92
N ILE A 106 11.24 -6.54 5.88
CA ILE A 106 10.14 -6.96 4.99
C ILE A 106 9.04 -7.67 5.80
N GLN A 107 9.42 -8.58 6.71
CA GLN A 107 8.47 -9.26 7.59
C GLN A 107 7.71 -8.30 8.50
N GLY A 108 8.37 -7.25 9.00
CA GLY A 108 7.72 -6.21 9.80
C GLY A 108 6.76 -5.35 8.99
N PHE A 109 7.11 -5.07 7.73
CA PHE A 109 6.33 -4.24 6.80
C PHE A 109 5.05 -4.94 6.29
N LEU A 110 5.13 -6.24 6.01
CA LEU A 110 3.99 -7.01 5.47
C LEU A 110 3.01 -7.54 6.55
N LYS A 111 3.25 -7.22 7.83
CA LYS A 111 2.28 -7.47 8.90
C LYS A 111 1.21 -6.39 8.92
#